data_AF-A0A8X7PAD1-F1
#
_entry.id   AF-A0A8X7PAD1-F1
#
_cell.length_a   1.000
_cell.length_b   1.000
_cell.length_c   1.000
_cell.angle_alpha   90.00
_cell.angle_beta   90.00
_cell.angle_gamma   90.00
#
_symmetry.space_group_name_H-M   'P 1'
#
loop_
_entity.id
_entity.type
_entity.pdbx_description
1 polymer ?
#
loop_
_entity_poly.entity_id
_entity_poly.type
_entity_poly.pdbx_seq_one_letter_code
_entity_poly.pdbx_strand_id
1 'polypeptide(L)'
;MNVYLWDQAAENFRIKFDASATTPSILLVTTVNPKRLGGKLCLSPMSSSRVFLGHDVDPTKDFLNWLTANPAAVSLVNPVEVVNVETLTIREIAAFIKRQPAKIAYFDCITTIDDVKLGSE
;
A
#
# COMPACT_ATOMS: atom_id res chain seq x y z
N MET A 1 -7.90 7.94 2.76
CA MET A 1 -8.24 6.76 3.58
C MET A 1 -7.12 5.75 3.43
N ASN A 2 -6.74 5.03 4.49
CA ASN A 2 -5.77 3.93 4.41
C ASN A 2 -6.44 2.62 4.79
N VAL A 3 -6.17 1.55 4.04
CA VAL A 3 -6.50 0.18 4.43
C VAL A 3 -5.19 -0.49 4.79
N TYR A 4 -5.07 -0.93 6.03
CA TYR A 4 -3.91 -1.69 6.47
C TYR A 4 -4.26 -3.16 6.46
N LEU A 5 -3.33 -4.04 6.09
CA LEU A 5 -3.49 -5.48 6.24
C LEU A 5 -2.31 -6.00 7.05
N TRP A 6 -2.53 -6.97 7.93
CA TRP A 6 -1.49 -7.56 8.78
C TRP A 6 -1.64 -9.09 8.83
N ASP A 7 -0.56 -9.75 9.24
CA ASP A 7 -0.49 -11.20 9.48
C ASP A 7 -1.11 -12.01 8.33
N GLN A 8 -1.91 -13.02 8.66
CA GLN A 8 -2.57 -13.90 7.70
C GLN A 8 -3.43 -13.16 6.68
N ALA A 9 -4.01 -12.00 7.03
CA ALA A 9 -4.83 -11.24 6.08
C ALA A 9 -3.96 -10.58 4.99
N ALA A 10 -2.77 -10.09 5.35
CA ALA A 10 -1.81 -9.56 4.38
C ALA A 10 -1.25 -10.68 3.49
N GLU A 11 -0.90 -11.83 4.08
CA GLU A 11 -0.39 -12.99 3.33
C GLU A 11 -1.45 -13.54 2.35
N ASN A 12 -2.68 -13.74 2.82
CA ASN A 12 -3.78 -14.20 1.96
C ASN A 12 -4.09 -13.21 0.84
N PHE A 13 -4.04 -11.90 1.13
CA PHE A 13 -4.17 -10.88 0.08
C PHE A 13 -3.05 -11.02 -0.94
N ARG A 14 -1.80 -11.16 -0.50
CA ARG A 14 -0.64 -11.25 -1.39
C ARG A 14 -0.72 -12.48 -2.30
N ILE A 15 -1.02 -13.66 -1.74
CA ILE A 15 -1.19 -14.89 -2.50
C ILE A 15 -2.27 -14.73 -3.56
N LYS A 16 -3.44 -14.19 -3.20
CA LYS A 16 -4.53 -13.97 -4.15
C LYS A 16 -4.19 -12.92 -5.22
N PHE A 17 -3.49 -11.86 -4.82
CA PHE A 17 -3.07 -10.80 -5.74
C PHE A 17 -2.09 -11.35 -6.78
N ASP A 18 -1.08 -12.10 -6.34
CA ASP A 18 -0.07 -12.72 -7.21
C ASP A 18 -0.66 -13.80 -8.12
N ALA A 19 -1.70 -14.52 -7.67
CA ALA A 19 -2.42 -15.50 -8.47
C ALA A 19 -3.38 -14.87 -9.50
N SER A 20 -3.60 -13.55 -9.45
CA SER A 20 -4.55 -12.89 -10.34
C SER A 20 -3.97 -12.73 -11.75
N ALA A 21 -4.71 -13.16 -12.77
CA ALA A 21 -4.29 -13.03 -14.17
C ALA A 21 -4.19 -11.57 -14.64
N THR A 22 -4.91 -10.67 -13.97
CA THR A 22 -4.94 -9.24 -14.26
C THR A 22 -4.86 -8.47 -12.95
N THR A 23 -4.25 -7.29 -12.93
CA THR A 23 -4.24 -6.44 -11.74
C THR A 23 -5.68 -6.13 -11.29
N PRO A 24 -6.10 -6.55 -10.09
CA PRO A 24 -7.47 -6.34 -9.63
C PRO A 24 -7.71 -4.86 -9.33
N SER A 25 -8.73 -4.29 -9.98
CA SER A 25 -9.09 -2.87 -9.83
C SER A 25 -9.95 -2.58 -8.60
N ILE A 26 -10.61 -3.61 -8.05
CA ILE A 26 -11.57 -3.51 -6.94
C ILE A 26 -11.21 -4.51 -5.83
N LEU A 27 -11.29 -4.01 -4.60
CA LEU A 27 -11.08 -4.74 -3.37
C LEU A 27 -12.32 -4.60 -2.49
N LEU A 28 -12.90 -5.73 -2.06
CA LEU A 28 -13.89 -5.76 -1.00
C LEU A 28 -13.27 -6.34 0.26
N VAL A 29 -13.30 -5.56 1.35
CA VAL A 29 -12.85 -5.99 2.67
C VAL A 29 -14.03 -5.97 3.63
N THR A 30 -14.33 -7.09 4.27
CA THR A 30 -15.38 -7.17 5.28
C THR A 30 -14.80 -7.08 6.70
N THR A 31 -15.66 -6.72 7.66
CA THR A 31 -15.34 -6.85 9.09
C THR A 31 -14.09 -6.06 9.48
N VAL A 32 -14.05 -4.78 9.08
CA VAL A 32 -12.93 -3.86 9.38
C VAL A 32 -13.23 -3.02 10.62
N ASN A 33 -12.17 -2.64 11.33
CA ASN A 33 -12.21 -1.71 12.44
C ASN A 33 -11.80 -0.30 11.97
N PRO A 34 -12.75 0.64 11.83
CA PRO A 34 -12.44 2.01 11.44
C PRO A 34 -11.87 2.80 12.62
N LYS A 35 -10.74 3.48 12.41
CA LYS A 35 -10.13 4.41 13.37
C LYS A 35 -9.69 5.68 12.66
N ARG A 36 -9.70 6.82 13.38
CA ARG A 36 -9.09 8.06 12.90
C ARG A 36 -7.74 8.24 13.58
N LEU A 37 -6.66 8.26 12.80
CA LEU A 37 -5.29 8.48 13.26
C LEU A 37 -4.74 9.72 12.55
N GLY A 38 -4.34 10.74 13.31
CA GLY A 38 -3.83 12.00 12.73
C GLY A 38 -4.82 12.66 11.75
N GLY A 39 -6.13 12.57 12.02
CA GLY A 39 -7.19 13.08 11.13
C GLY A 39 -7.51 12.18 9.93
N LYS A 40 -6.68 11.18 9.62
CA LYS A 40 -6.89 10.23 8.51
C LYS A 40 -7.76 9.06 8.94
N LEU A 41 -8.73 8.68 8.12
CA LEU A 41 -9.51 7.44 8.30
C LEU A 41 -8.64 6.23 7.92
N CYS A 42 -8.45 5.34 8.88
CA CYS A 42 -7.68 4.11 8.79
C CYS A 42 -8.60 2.92 9.04
N LEU A 43 -8.58 1.94 8.13
CA LEU A 43 -9.34 0.71 8.24
C LEU A 43 -8.37 -0.43 8.54
N SER A 44 -8.53 -1.06 9.69
CA SER A 44 -7.69 -2.19 10.11
C SER A 44 -8.52 -3.48 10.14
N PRO A 45 -8.03 -4.61 9.59
CA PRO A 45 -8.74 -5.87 9.63
C PRO A 45 -8.81 -6.44 11.05
N MET A 46 -9.79 -7.29 11.25
CA MET A 46 -10.02 -8.12 12.43
C MET A 46 -9.78 -9.59 12.05
N SER A 47 -9.75 -10.49 13.04
CA SER A 47 -9.61 -11.94 12.79
C SER A 47 -10.70 -12.52 11.88
N SER A 48 -11.89 -11.92 11.89
CA SER A 48 -13.02 -12.29 11.04
C SER A 48 -13.05 -11.53 9.70
N SER A 49 -12.04 -10.71 9.39
CA SER A 49 -11.97 -10.03 8.09
C SER A 49 -11.85 -11.03 6.95
N ARG A 50 -12.43 -10.66 5.81
CA ARG A 50 -12.30 -11.37 4.55
C ARG A 50 -11.95 -10.38 3.47
N VAL A 51 -11.13 -10.82 2.52
CA VAL A 51 -10.65 -10.01 1.40
C VAL A 51 -11.03 -10.71 0.10
N PHE A 52 -11.72 -9.98 -0.76
CA PHE A 52 -12.20 -10.41 -2.07
C PHE A 52 -11.69 -9.45 -3.15
N LEU A 53 -11.28 -9.99 -4.29
CA LEU A 53 -10.68 -9.25 -5.41
C LEU A 53 -11.55 -9.37 -6.66
N GLY A 54 -11.65 -8.29 -7.43
CA GLY A 54 -12.20 -8.32 -8.79
C GLY A 54 -13.60 -8.92 -8.88
N HIS A 55 -13.71 -10.16 -9.35
CA HIS A 55 -14.98 -10.86 -9.58
C HIS A 55 -15.23 -12.02 -8.59
N ASP A 56 -14.51 -12.06 -7.46
CA ASP A 56 -14.60 -13.14 -6.46
C ASP A 56 -16.02 -13.39 -5.95
N VAL A 57 -16.82 -12.33 -5.77
CA VAL A 57 -18.17 -12.38 -5.19
C VAL A 57 -19.15 -11.48 -5.92
N ASP A 58 -20.44 -11.76 -5.81
CA ASP A 58 -21.49 -11.01 -6.52
C ASP A 58 -21.47 -9.51 -6.23
N PRO A 59 -21.28 -9.03 -4.98
CA PRO A 59 -21.15 -7.60 -4.72
C PRO A 59 -20.01 -6.91 -5.50
N THR A 60 -18.88 -7.60 -5.69
CA THR A 60 -17.75 -7.05 -6.44
C THR A 60 -18.01 -7.05 -7.95
N LYS A 61 -18.72 -8.06 -8.47
CA LYS A 61 -19.15 -8.11 -9.88
C LYS A 61 -20.17 -7.02 -10.20
N ASP A 62 -21.17 -6.85 -9.34
CA ASP A 62 -22.21 -5.84 -9.50
C ASP A 62 -21.61 -4.44 -9.49
N PHE A 63 -20.65 -4.19 -8.58
CA PHE A 63 -19.95 -2.91 -8.54
C PHE A 63 -19.09 -2.65 -9.79
N LEU A 64 -18.41 -3.68 -10.32
CA LEU A 64 -17.65 -3.56 -11.57
C LEU A 64 -18.56 -3.29 -12.78
N ASN A 65 -19.71 -3.95 -12.85
CA ASN A 65 -20.72 -3.69 -13.87
C ASN A 65 -21.24 -2.24 -13.78
N TRP A 66 -21.52 -1.77 -12.55
CA TRP A 66 -21.91 -0.38 -12.32
C TRP A 66 -20.81 0.61 -12.71
N LEU A 67 -19.55 0.37 -12.35
CA LEU A 67 -18.42 1.22 -12.75
C LEU A 67 -18.27 1.32 -14.26
N THR A 68 -18.43 0.19 -14.96
CA THR A 68 -18.37 0.13 -16.42
C THR A 68 -19.48 0.97 -17.06
N ALA A 69 -20.67 0.96 -16.46
CA ALA A 69 -21.79 1.80 -16.89
C ALA A 69 -21.65 3.29 -16.49
N ASN A 70 -20.75 3.61 -15.56
CA ASN A 70 -20.58 4.94 -14.98
C ASN A 70 -19.11 5.40 -15.01
N PRO A 71 -18.50 5.59 -16.20
CA PRO A 71 -17.07 5.87 -16.32
C PRO A 71 -16.63 7.18 -15.64
N ALA A 72 -17.53 8.17 -15.51
CA ALA A 72 -17.25 9.41 -14.79
C ALA A 72 -16.97 9.18 -13.29
N ALA A 73 -17.48 8.11 -12.68
CA ALA A 73 -17.25 7.82 -11.27
C ALA A 73 -15.76 7.55 -10.96
N VAL A 74 -15.00 7.05 -11.94
CA VAL A 74 -13.56 6.79 -11.78
C VAL A 74 -12.78 8.10 -11.55
N SER A 75 -13.20 9.19 -12.20
CA SER A 75 -12.56 10.51 -12.02
C SER A 75 -12.79 11.17 -10.66
N LEU A 76 -13.70 10.62 -9.83
CA LEU A 76 -13.92 11.09 -8.46
C LEU A 76 -12.88 10.53 -7.48
N VAL A 77 -12.13 9.51 -7.89
CA VAL A 77 -11.02 8.97 -7.10
C VAL A 77 -9.80 9.82 -7.41
N ASN A 78 -9.24 10.49 -6.40
CA ASN A 78 -7.92 11.12 -6.51
C ASN A 78 -6.87 10.03 -6.25
N PRO A 79 -6.19 9.49 -7.27
CA PRO A 79 -5.06 8.59 -7.04
C PRO A 79 -3.91 9.42 -6.50
N VAL A 80 -3.81 9.48 -5.18
CA VAL A 80 -2.53 9.82 -4.57
C VAL A 80 -1.69 8.55 -4.69
N GLU A 81 -0.64 8.57 -5.50
CA GLU A 81 0.35 7.50 -5.50
C GLU A 81 0.86 7.35 -4.06
N VAL A 82 0.51 6.22 -3.44
CA VAL A 82 1.13 5.81 -2.19
C VAL A 82 2.44 5.17 -2.60
N VAL A 83 3.49 5.98 -2.72
CA VAL A 83 4.85 5.47 -2.83
C VAL A 83 5.16 4.83 -1.49
N ASN A 84 4.98 3.51 -1.41
CA ASN A 84 5.48 2.74 -0.28
C ASN A 84 7.00 2.69 -0.46
N VAL A 85 7.70 3.61 0.20
CA VAL A 85 9.16 3.61 0.20
C VAL A 85 9.56 2.41 1.07
N GLU A 86 9.92 1.30 0.43
CA GLU A 86 10.50 0.17 1.15
C GLU A 86 11.70 0.68 1.97
N THR A 87 11.74 0.33 3.25
CA THR A 87 12.87 0.71 4.10
C THR A 87 14.10 -0.04 3.63
N LEU A 88 15.12 0.68 3.17
CA LEU A 88 16.36 0.09 2.69
C LEU A 88 17.41 0.04 3.80
N THR A 89 18.24 -0.99 3.77
CA THR A 89 19.44 -1.06 4.61
C THR A 89 20.52 -0.11 4.11
N ILE A 90 21.41 0.32 5.00
CA ILE A 90 22.60 1.13 4.64
C ILE A 90 23.42 0.44 3.53
N ARG A 91 23.49 -0.90 3.55
CA ARG A 91 24.21 -1.70 2.54
C ARG A 91 23.61 -1.52 1.15
N GLU A 92 22.28 -1.57 1.03
CA GLU A 92 21.57 -1.45 -0.25
C GLU A 92 21.67 -0.02 -0.80
N ILE A 93 21.51 0.98 0.08
CA ILE A 93 21.69 2.39 -0.29
C ILE A 93 23.12 2.61 -0.82
N ALA A 94 24.14 2.10 -0.14
CA ALA A 94 25.53 2.20 -0.58
C ALA A 94 25.78 1.49 -1.92
N ALA A 95 25.16 0.32 -2.16
CA ALA A 95 25.26 -0.39 -3.43
C ALA A 95 24.57 0.38 -4.57
N PHE A 96 23.44 1.03 -4.31
CA PHE A 96 22.72 1.87 -5.27
C PHE A 96 23.56 3.07 -5.71
N ILE A 97 24.13 3.81 -4.75
CA ILE A 97 24.97 5.00 -5.02
C ILE A 97 26.17 4.64 -5.90
N LYS A 98 26.78 3.47 -5.71
CA LYS A 98 27.92 3.01 -6.52
C LYS A 98 27.56 2.65 -7.97
N ARG A 99 26.29 2.30 -8.24
CA ARG A 99 25.85 1.78 -9.54
C ARG A 99 25.18 2.81 -10.43
N GLN A 100 24.55 3.83 -9.85
CA GLN A 100 23.73 4.79 -10.60
C GLN A 100 24.51 6.08 -10.93
N PRO A 101 24.29 6.70 -12.10
CA PRO A 101 24.79 8.04 -12.37
C PRO A 101 24.17 9.05 -11.41
N ALA A 102 24.79 10.23 -11.25
CA ALA A 102 24.33 11.27 -10.33
C ALA A 102 22.86 11.65 -10.60
N LYS A 103 21.97 11.13 -9.75
CA LYS A 103 20.52 11.39 -9.74
C LYS A 103 20.09 11.62 -8.30
N ILE A 104 19.12 12.50 -8.12
CA ILE A 104 18.46 12.69 -6.83
C ILE A 104 17.54 11.49 -6.58
N ALA A 105 17.67 10.88 -5.41
CA ALA A 105 16.83 9.76 -4.96
C ALA A 105 16.49 9.95 -3.47
N TYR A 106 15.30 9.47 -3.07
CA TYR A 106 14.80 9.54 -1.70
C TYR A 106 14.66 8.12 -1.15
N PHE A 107 15.07 7.89 0.09
CA PHE A 107 15.05 6.59 0.76
C PHE A 107 14.64 6.75 2.21
N ASP A 108 13.89 5.76 2.72
CA ASP A 108 13.65 5.60 4.15
C ASP A 108 14.63 4.55 4.70
N CYS A 109 15.28 4.87 5.82
CA CYS A 109 16.23 3.99 6.49
C CYS A 109 16.01 4.02 8.00
N ILE A 110 16.01 2.85 8.64
CA ILE A 110 16.00 2.72 10.10
C ILE A 110 17.40 2.27 10.53
N THR A 111 18.08 3.11 11.31
CA THR A 111 19.42 2.84 11.84
C THR A 111 19.58 3.42 13.24
N THR A 112 20.57 2.95 13.97
CA THR A 112 21.02 3.58 15.23
C THR A 112 22.02 4.69 14.93
N ILE A 113 21.97 5.77 15.69
CA ILE A 113 22.96 6.85 15.63
C ILE A 113 24.18 6.41 16.43
N ASP A 114 25.35 6.35 15.79
CA ASP A 114 26.61 5.92 16.41
C ASP A 114 27.41 7.10 16.99
N ASP A 115 27.47 8.22 16.27
CA ASP A 115 28.22 9.42 16.68
C ASP A 115 27.55 10.70 16.14
N VAL A 116 27.78 11.84 16.81
CA VAL A 116 27.28 13.17 16.42
C VAL A 116 28.44 14.17 16.43
N LYS A 117 28.80 14.69 15.26
CA LYS A 117 29.84 15.73 15.15
C LYS A 117 29.23 17.12 15.34
N LEU A 118 29.70 17.85 16.35
CA LEU A 118 29.42 19.28 16.48
C LEU A 118 30.17 20.02 15.38
N GLY A 119 29.45 20.79 14.57
CA GLY A 119 30.07 21.64 13.55
C GLY A 119 31.01 22.64 14.21
N SER A 120 32.22 22.76 13.70
CA SER A 120 33.08 23.90 13.98
C SER A 120 32.50 25.13 13.26
N GLU A 121 32.24 26.20 14.01
CA GLU A 121 31.93 27.54 13.46
C GLU A 121 33.00 28.01 12.47
#